data_AF-A0A383EN14-F1
#
_entry.id   AF-A0A383EN14-F1
#
_cell.length_a   1.000
_cell.length_b   1.000
_cell.length_c   1.000
_cell.angle_alpha   90.00
_cell.angle_beta   90.00
_cell.angle_gamma   90.00
#
_symmetry.space_group_name_H-M   'P 1'
#
loop_
_entity.id
_entity.type
_entity.pdbx_description
1 polymer ?
#
loop_
_entity_poly.entity_id
_entity_poly.type
_entity_poly.pdbx_seq_one_letter_code
_entity_poly.pdbx_strand_id
1 'polypeptide(L)'
;MTTNRKLAVWLLTVSTLIIVLIVYGGWVRLTRSGLSIVEWNVVTGVVPPLGADAWESEFAKYRQTPEYQIVNFGMLLEEFKFIYYMEFGHRLLGRITGLLFVGPLFYFLFRRTIPRTHIPSYLGIGLLFALQGLVGWLMVKSGLSDRPQVNHLRLTLHLSCALALLAACLWRAFDYLSSMSFPPNLTPNTRRLCVGLFVTICLQIATGGLVAGLKA
;
A
#
# COMPACT_ATOMS: atom_id res chain seq x y z
N MET A 1 -25.44 -15.24 -9.66
CA MET A 1 -24.59 -14.04 -9.46
C MET A 1 -25.51 -12.84 -9.36
N THR A 2 -25.33 -11.99 -8.34
CA THR A 2 -26.17 -10.81 -8.12
C THR A 2 -25.42 -9.58 -8.62
N THR A 3 -25.85 -8.99 -9.73
CA THR A 3 -25.27 -7.74 -10.22
C THR A 3 -25.49 -6.65 -9.17
N ASN A 4 -24.42 -6.08 -8.62
CA ASN A 4 -24.51 -4.99 -7.64
C ASN A 4 -23.52 -3.87 -7.98
N ARG A 5 -24.01 -2.90 -8.76
CA ARG A 5 -23.22 -1.78 -9.25
C ARG A 5 -22.61 -0.93 -8.12
N LYS A 6 -23.27 -0.82 -6.96
CA LYS A 6 -22.77 -0.05 -5.82
C LYS A 6 -21.52 -0.70 -5.20
N LEU A 7 -21.57 -2.02 -4.99
CA LEU A 7 -20.42 -2.79 -4.50
C LEU A 7 -19.26 -2.78 -5.51
N ALA A 8 -19.58 -2.94 -6.80
CA ALA A 8 -18.59 -2.87 -7.87
C ALA A 8 -17.87 -1.52 -7.92
N VAL A 9 -18.62 -0.41 -7.98
CA VAL A 9 -18.05 0.94 -8.06
C VAL A 9 -17.19 1.24 -6.83
N TRP A 10 -17.68 0.91 -5.63
CA TRP A 10 -16.90 1.08 -4.40
C TRP A 10 -15.56 0.34 -4.46
N LEU A 11 -15.57 -0.95 -4.80
CA LEU A 11 -14.35 -1.76 -4.88
C LEU A 11 -13.41 -1.28 -5.99
N LEU A 12 -13.94 -0.85 -7.14
CA LEU A 12 -13.14 -0.25 -8.20
C LEU A 12 -12.49 1.07 -7.76
N THR A 13 -13.22 1.94 -7.04
CA THR A 13 -12.65 3.17 -6.48
C THR A 13 -11.50 2.86 -5.54
N VAL A 14 -11.66 1.88 -4.64
CA VAL A 14 -10.59 1.43 -3.75
C VAL A 14 -9.42 0.86 -4.54
N SER A 15 -9.66 0.03 -5.56
CA SER A 15 -8.61 -0.49 -6.45
C SER A 15 -7.82 0.61 -7.16
N THR A 16 -8.50 1.63 -7.69
CA THR A 16 -7.83 2.79 -8.31
C THR A 16 -6.92 3.50 -7.31
N LEU A 17 -7.38 3.73 -6.08
CA LEU A 17 -6.56 4.34 -5.03
C LEU A 17 -5.35 3.48 -4.65
N ILE A 18 -5.50 2.16 -4.61
CA ILE A 18 -4.38 1.23 -4.37
C ILE A 18 -3.34 1.35 -5.50
N ILE A 19 -3.76 1.44 -6.76
CA ILE A 19 -2.84 1.64 -7.89
C ILE A 19 -2.07 2.96 -7.73
N VAL A 20 -2.77 4.05 -7.41
CA VAL A 20 -2.12 5.36 -7.15
C VAL A 20 -1.13 5.24 -6.00
N LEU A 21 -1.47 4.53 -4.91
CA LEU A 21 -0.58 4.29 -3.78
C LEU A 21 0.67 3.50 -4.17
N ILE A 22 0.55 2.47 -5.00
CA ILE A 22 1.69 1.66 -5.46
C ILE A 22 2.65 2.54 -6.26
N VAL A 23 2.14 3.32 -7.22
CA VAL A 23 2.96 4.22 -8.05
C VAL A 23 3.60 5.31 -7.18
N TYR A 24 2.82 5.96 -6.32
CA TYR A 24 3.32 7.02 -5.45
C TYR A 24 4.32 6.51 -4.42
N GLY A 25 4.11 5.31 -3.86
CA GLY A 25 5.08 4.66 -2.98
C GLY A 25 6.40 4.35 -3.69
N GLY A 26 6.33 3.96 -4.97
CA GLY A 26 7.50 3.86 -5.84
C GLY A 26 8.25 5.20 -5.96
N TRP A 27 7.52 6.30 -6.16
CA TRP A 27 8.10 7.65 -6.21
C TRP A 27 8.77 8.05 -4.90
N VAL A 28 8.08 7.93 -3.75
CA VAL A 28 8.62 8.21 -2.39
C VAL A 28 9.92 7.46 -2.14
N ARG A 29 10.03 6.25 -2.66
CA ARG A 29 11.22 5.45 -2.55
C ARG A 29 12.35 5.95 -3.45
N LEU A 30 12.07 6.27 -4.71
CA LEU A 30 13.06 6.79 -5.67
C LEU A 30 13.62 8.14 -5.22
N THR A 31 12.80 8.99 -4.59
CA THR A 31 13.21 10.26 -3.99
C THR A 31 13.84 10.13 -2.60
N ARG A 32 14.04 8.89 -2.10
CA ARG A 32 14.55 8.58 -0.75
C ARG A 32 13.78 9.25 0.39
N SER A 33 12.51 9.51 0.16
CA SER A 33 11.66 10.22 1.12
C SER A 33 11.08 9.31 2.21
N GLY A 34 11.07 7.99 2.00
CA GLY A 34 10.36 7.03 2.86
C GLY A 34 10.91 6.82 4.28
N LEU A 35 11.88 7.61 4.74
CA LEU A 35 12.46 7.57 6.09
C LEU A 35 12.55 8.96 6.73
N SER A 36 11.83 9.95 6.17
CA SER A 36 11.81 11.34 6.64
C SER A 36 10.95 11.54 7.90
N ILE A 37 9.91 10.72 8.11
CA ILE A 37 9.00 10.79 9.26
C ILE A 37 9.31 9.68 10.26
N VAL A 38 10.02 10.04 11.33
CA VAL A 38 10.51 9.10 12.36
C VAL A 38 9.37 8.51 13.21
N GLU A 39 8.31 9.30 13.44
CA GLU A 39 7.21 8.89 14.32
C GLU A 39 6.06 8.22 13.55
N TRP A 40 5.41 7.27 14.23
CA TRP A 40 4.22 6.61 13.73
C TRP A 40 2.96 7.09 14.46
N ASN A 41 2.55 8.31 14.13
CA ASN A 41 1.35 8.92 14.69
C ASN A 41 0.13 8.55 13.83
N VAL A 42 -0.62 7.51 14.24
CA VAL A 42 -1.78 7.01 13.47
C VAL A 42 -2.89 8.04 13.38
N VAL A 43 -3.19 8.71 14.50
CA VAL A 43 -4.31 9.66 14.62
C VAL A 43 -3.86 11.09 14.38
N THR A 44 -2.84 11.57 15.10
CA THR A 44 -2.37 12.97 15.03
C THR A 44 -1.54 13.26 13.77
N GLY A 45 -1.00 12.23 13.10
CA GLY A 45 -0.19 12.37 11.88
C GLY A 45 -0.98 12.61 10.59
N VAL A 46 -2.22 13.13 10.69
CA VAL A 46 -3.04 13.55 9.53
C VAL A 46 -2.87 15.04 9.20
N VAL A 47 -2.18 15.79 10.06
CA VAL A 47 -1.81 17.19 9.86
C VAL A 47 -0.28 17.27 9.82
N PRO A 48 0.32 17.93 8.82
CA PRO A 48 1.76 18.15 8.80
C PRO A 48 2.19 19.18 9.86
N PRO A 49 3.50 19.34 10.14
CA PRO A 49 3.98 20.35 11.06
C PRO A 49 3.52 21.76 10.66
N LEU A 50 3.02 22.52 11.63
CA LEU A 50 2.51 23.87 11.44
C LEU A 50 3.40 24.86 12.22
N GLY A 51 3.96 25.85 11.52
CA GLY A 51 4.87 26.84 12.10
C GLY A 51 6.33 26.40 12.13
N ALA A 52 7.23 27.36 12.34
CA ALA A 52 8.68 27.15 12.27
C ALA A 52 9.18 26.16 13.34
N ASP A 53 8.72 26.31 14.58
CA ASP A 53 9.16 25.47 15.71
C ASP A 53 8.82 23.99 15.52
N ALA A 54 7.63 23.69 14.98
CA ALA A 54 7.20 22.33 14.70
C ALA A 54 8.06 21.68 13.59
N TRP A 55 8.40 22.45 12.55
CA TRP A 55 9.30 22.00 11.49
C TRP A 55 10.71 21.74 12.00
N GLU A 56 11.27 22.61 12.84
CA GLU A 56 12.58 22.39 13.44
C GLU A 56 12.60 21.18 14.38
N SER A 57 11.51 20.94 15.13
CA SER A 57 11.38 19.74 15.97
C SER A 57 11.43 18.45 15.14
N GLU A 58 10.63 18.36 14.07
CA GLU A 58 10.68 17.18 13.18
C GLU A 58 12.03 17.03 12.49
N PHE A 59 12.62 18.14 12.05
CA PHE A 59 13.93 18.12 11.41
C PHE A 59 15.03 17.70 12.40
N ALA A 60 14.96 18.15 13.66
CA ALA A 60 15.87 17.71 14.72
C ALA A 60 15.80 16.20 14.96
N LYS A 61 14.61 15.59 14.90
CA LYS A 61 14.46 14.12 14.96
C LYS A 61 15.11 13.46 13.74
N TYR A 62 14.85 13.99 12.55
CA TYR A 62 15.44 13.47 11.32
C TYR A 62 16.97 13.55 11.30
N ARG A 63 17.57 14.62 11.84
CA ARG A 63 19.03 14.80 11.99
C ARG A 63 19.70 13.70 12.82
N GLN A 64 18.96 13.04 13.70
CA GLN A 64 19.45 11.93 14.52
C GLN A 64 19.41 10.58 13.79
N THR A 65 18.78 10.52 12.61
CA THR A 65 18.64 9.27 11.85
C THR A 65 19.91 8.94 11.05
N PRO A 66 20.17 7.65 10.77
CA PRO A 66 21.26 7.25 9.87
C PRO A 66 21.10 7.81 8.45
N GLU A 67 19.87 8.02 7.95
CA GLU A 67 19.64 8.57 6.61
C GLU A 67 20.17 10.02 6.51
N TYR A 68 19.92 10.85 7.53
CA TYR A 68 20.52 12.18 7.58
C TYR A 68 22.04 12.11 7.70
N GLN A 69 22.56 11.32 8.64
CA GLN A 69 24.00 11.32 8.95
C GLN A 69 24.87 10.77 7.82
N ILE A 70 24.36 9.81 7.03
CA ILE A 70 25.15 9.09 6.02
C ILE A 70 24.82 9.56 4.59
N VAL A 71 23.55 9.87 4.29
CA VAL A 71 23.10 10.15 2.93
C VAL A 71 22.83 11.64 2.73
N ASN A 72 22.15 12.28 3.68
CA ASN A 72 21.64 13.64 3.54
C ASN A 72 22.39 14.64 4.46
N PHE A 73 23.68 14.40 4.69
CA PHE A 73 24.46 15.21 5.62
C PHE A 73 24.57 16.66 5.11
N GLY A 74 24.22 17.63 5.95
CA GLY A 74 24.20 19.04 5.59
C GLY A 74 22.93 19.50 4.84
N MET A 75 21.93 18.63 4.71
CA MET A 75 20.62 18.98 4.13
C MET A 75 20.00 20.18 4.86
N LEU A 76 19.39 21.09 4.10
CA LEU A 76 18.68 22.25 4.62
C LEU A 76 17.23 21.90 5.00
N LEU A 77 16.62 22.73 5.86
CA LEU A 77 15.23 22.52 6.28
C LEU A 77 14.25 22.45 5.09
N GLU A 78 14.47 23.23 4.05
CA GLU A 78 13.58 23.26 2.88
C GLU A 78 13.64 21.96 2.07
N GLU A 79 14.82 21.36 1.94
CA GLU A 79 15.01 20.05 1.32
C GLU A 79 14.38 18.95 2.19
N PHE A 80 14.48 19.06 3.52
CA PHE A 80 13.80 18.17 4.44
C PHE A 80 12.27 18.24 4.29
N LYS A 81 11.69 19.44 4.18
CA LYS A 81 10.23 19.60 3.96
C LYS A 81 9.77 18.87 2.70
N PHE A 82 10.54 18.93 1.61
CA PHE A 82 10.20 18.23 0.38
C PHE A 82 10.06 16.72 0.62
N ILE A 83 11.08 16.08 1.20
CA ILE A 83 11.02 14.63 1.48
C ILE A 83 9.93 14.30 2.51
N TYR A 84 9.72 15.15 3.51
CA TYR A 84 8.66 15.01 4.49
C TYR A 84 7.28 15.01 3.83
N TYR A 85 7.00 15.97 2.96
CA TYR A 85 5.70 16.06 2.28
C TYR A 85 5.44 14.86 1.36
N MET A 86 6.48 14.33 0.71
CA MET A 86 6.34 13.11 -0.10
C MET A 86 5.91 11.91 0.75
N GLU A 87 6.58 11.69 1.89
CA GLU A 87 6.22 10.59 2.79
C GLU A 87 4.86 10.83 3.47
N PHE A 88 4.62 12.05 3.94
CA PHE A 88 3.35 12.44 4.56
C PHE A 88 2.18 12.20 3.62
N GLY A 89 2.28 12.66 2.36
CA GLY A 89 1.25 12.49 1.34
C GLY A 89 0.94 11.02 1.09
N HIS A 90 1.97 10.17 0.99
CA HIS A 90 1.78 8.73 0.80
C HIS A 90 1.09 8.08 2.01
N ARG A 91 1.53 8.41 3.23
CA ARG A 91 0.90 7.91 4.47
C ARG A 91 -0.56 8.39 4.59
N LEU A 92 -0.83 9.66 4.26
CA LEU A 92 -2.18 10.23 4.30
C LEU A 92 -3.10 9.55 3.28
N LEU A 93 -2.64 9.36 2.04
CA LEU A 93 -3.39 8.65 1.02
C LEU A 93 -3.68 7.19 1.43
N GLY A 94 -2.73 6.54 2.12
CA GLY A 94 -2.91 5.21 2.70
C GLY A 94 -4.06 5.18 3.72
N ARG A 95 -4.09 6.15 4.63
CA ARG A 95 -5.17 6.30 5.63
C ARG A 95 -6.53 6.56 4.97
N ILE A 96 -6.59 7.50 4.01
CA ILE A 96 -7.82 7.82 3.28
C ILE A 96 -8.35 6.58 2.56
N THR A 97 -7.48 5.83 1.89
CA THR A 97 -7.85 4.60 1.18
C THR A 97 -8.39 3.55 2.15
N GLY A 98 -7.74 3.37 3.30
CA GLY A 98 -8.22 2.47 4.36
C GLY A 98 -9.60 2.87 4.89
N LEU A 99 -9.85 4.17 5.12
CA LEU A 99 -11.16 4.67 5.54
C LEU A 99 -12.23 4.49 4.46
N LEU A 100 -11.90 4.75 3.20
CA LEU A 100 -12.80 4.54 2.05
C LEU A 100 -13.09 3.06 1.79
N PHE A 101 -12.29 2.14 2.34
CA PHE A 101 -12.64 0.73 2.40
C PHE A 101 -13.50 0.42 3.64
N VAL A 102 -13.00 0.72 4.83
CA VAL A 102 -13.63 0.32 6.10
C VAL A 102 -15.02 0.93 6.29
N GLY A 103 -15.18 2.23 5.99
CA GLY A 103 -16.46 2.93 6.15
C GLY A 103 -17.60 2.29 5.33
N PRO A 104 -17.45 2.17 4.01
CA PRO A 104 -18.45 1.49 3.19
C PRO A 104 -18.60 0.00 3.51
N LEU A 105 -17.54 -0.70 3.93
CA LEU A 105 -17.65 -2.10 4.38
C LEU A 105 -18.64 -2.23 5.54
N PHE A 106 -18.49 -1.41 6.59
CA PHE A 106 -19.42 -1.41 7.72
C PHE A 106 -20.84 -1.05 7.28
N TYR A 107 -20.98 -0.03 6.42
CA TYR A 107 -22.28 0.35 5.87
C TYR A 107 -22.96 -0.80 5.11
N PHE A 108 -22.26 -1.49 4.21
CA PHE A 108 -22.83 -2.58 3.43
C PHE A 108 -23.10 -3.85 4.25
N LEU A 109 -22.30 -4.12 5.29
CA LEU A 109 -22.58 -5.18 6.26
C LEU A 109 -23.85 -4.87 7.06
N PHE A 110 -23.99 -3.65 7.58
CA PHE A 110 -25.19 -3.21 8.29
C PHE A 110 -26.45 -3.30 7.42
N ARG A 111 -26.36 -2.84 6.16
CA ARG A 111 -27.44 -2.92 5.17
C ARG A 111 -27.65 -4.33 4.60
N ARG A 112 -26.90 -5.34 5.05
CA ARG A 112 -26.93 -6.73 4.55
C ARG A 112 -26.86 -6.83 3.03
N THR A 113 -26.16 -5.88 2.40
CA THR A 113 -26.03 -5.79 0.94
C THR A 113 -25.01 -6.80 0.41
N ILE A 114 -24.05 -7.19 1.24
CA ILE A 114 -23.06 -8.24 0.94
C ILE A 114 -23.68 -9.62 1.24
N PRO A 115 -23.73 -10.56 0.27
CA PRO A 115 -24.15 -11.93 0.52
C PRO A 115 -23.31 -12.59 1.62
N ARG A 116 -23.94 -13.36 2.52
CA ARG A 116 -23.26 -13.98 3.67
C ARG A 116 -22.06 -14.85 3.26
N THR A 117 -22.16 -15.55 2.14
CA THR A 117 -21.08 -16.37 1.56
C THR A 117 -19.85 -15.56 1.15
N HIS A 118 -20.00 -14.27 0.86
CA HIS A 118 -18.89 -13.40 0.48
C HIS A 118 -18.26 -12.65 1.66
N ILE A 119 -18.93 -12.57 2.83
CA ILE A 119 -18.40 -11.84 4.01
C ILE A 119 -16.96 -12.24 4.38
N PRO A 120 -16.57 -13.53 4.41
CA PRO A 120 -15.19 -13.91 4.74
C PRO A 120 -14.16 -13.28 3.80
N SER A 121 -14.49 -13.14 2.51
CA SER A 121 -13.57 -12.50 1.53
C SER A 121 -13.37 -11.01 1.82
N TYR A 122 -14.40 -10.28 2.23
CA TYR A 122 -14.29 -8.88 2.61
C TYR A 122 -13.51 -8.69 3.91
N LEU A 123 -13.70 -9.59 4.89
CA LEU A 123 -12.89 -9.59 6.11
C LEU A 123 -11.42 -9.87 5.80
N GLY A 124 -11.14 -10.79 4.88
CA GLY A 124 -9.79 -11.05 4.38
C GLY A 124 -9.15 -9.82 3.72
N ILE A 125 -9.91 -9.08 2.91
CA ILE A 125 -9.46 -7.80 2.33
C ILE A 125 -9.16 -6.77 3.44
N GLY A 126 -10.02 -6.67 4.45
CA GLY A 126 -9.78 -5.81 5.62
C GLY A 126 -8.51 -6.17 6.39
N LEU A 127 -8.26 -7.48 6.57
CA LEU A 127 -7.02 -7.97 7.17
C LEU A 127 -5.79 -7.62 6.32
N LEU A 128 -5.88 -7.76 4.99
CA LEU A 128 -4.80 -7.36 4.08
C LEU A 128 -4.50 -5.86 4.17
N PHE A 129 -5.51 -4.99 4.31
CA PHE A 129 -5.30 -3.57 4.58
C PHE A 129 -4.54 -3.31 5.89
N ALA A 130 -4.93 -4.00 6.97
CA ALA A 130 -4.27 -3.87 8.26
C ALA A 130 -2.81 -4.36 8.20
N LEU A 131 -2.58 -5.51 7.55
CA LEU A 131 -1.24 -6.05 7.30
C LEU A 131 -0.41 -5.11 6.43
N GLN A 132 -0.99 -4.45 5.43
CA GLN A 132 -0.29 -3.48 4.60
C GLN A 132 0.26 -2.33 5.44
N GLY A 133 -0.56 -1.76 6.33
CA GLY A 133 -0.13 -0.72 7.27
C GLY A 133 0.97 -1.20 8.22
N LEU A 134 0.82 -2.41 8.77
CA LEU A 134 1.81 -3.02 9.66
C LEU A 134 3.16 -3.23 8.97
N VAL A 135 3.17 -3.81 7.77
CA VAL A 135 4.41 -4.02 7.00
C VAL A 135 5.04 -2.69 6.62
N GLY A 136 4.24 -1.67 6.24
CA GLY A 136 4.74 -0.33 5.96
C GLY A 136 5.42 0.31 7.17
N TRP A 137 4.83 0.19 8.37
CA TRP A 137 5.46 0.63 9.61
C TRP A 137 6.76 -0.12 9.90
N LEU A 138 6.78 -1.44 9.72
CA LEU A 138 8.00 -2.25 9.91
C LEU A 138 9.11 -1.83 8.94
N MET A 139 8.78 -1.44 7.70
CA MET A 139 9.76 -0.92 6.73
C MET A 139 10.44 0.35 7.24
N VAL A 140 9.66 1.33 7.69
CA VAL A 140 10.18 2.59 8.24
C VAL A 140 11.02 2.31 9.48
N LYS A 141 10.48 1.54 10.43
CA LYS A 141 11.18 1.20 11.69
C LYS A 141 12.54 0.55 11.45
N SER A 142 12.68 -0.35 10.47
CA SER A 142 14.02 -0.91 10.14
C SER A 142 15.01 0.11 9.60
N GLY A 143 14.53 1.08 8.83
CA GLY A 143 15.44 2.05 8.19
C GLY A 143 16.04 3.05 9.17
N LEU A 144 15.50 3.13 10.39
CA LEU A 144 15.91 4.08 11.42
C LEU A 144 16.96 3.53 12.40
N SER A 145 17.22 2.20 12.46
CA SER A 145 18.05 1.61 13.53
C SER A 145 19.54 1.45 13.20
N ASP A 146 19.91 1.02 11.98
CA ASP A 146 21.31 0.63 11.70
C ASP A 146 21.80 1.03 10.30
N ARG A 147 21.01 0.74 9.26
CA ARG A 147 21.35 1.07 7.87
C ARG A 147 20.21 1.85 7.24
N PRO A 148 20.48 3.00 6.57
CA PRO A 148 19.49 3.83 5.88
C PRO A 148 19.01 3.17 4.56
N GLN A 149 18.50 1.95 4.69
CA GLN A 149 17.90 1.20 3.61
C GLN A 149 16.80 0.33 4.18
N VAL A 150 15.62 0.46 3.58
CA VAL A 150 14.51 -0.43 3.85
C VAL A 150 14.91 -1.82 3.38
N ASN A 151 14.88 -2.81 4.27
CA ASN A 151 15.22 -4.19 3.94
C ASN A 151 14.38 -4.68 2.74
N HIS A 152 15.04 -5.26 1.74
CA HIS A 152 14.45 -5.57 0.44
C HIS A 152 13.40 -6.65 0.56
N LEU A 153 13.52 -7.54 1.54
CA LEU A 153 12.49 -8.52 1.88
C LEU A 153 11.22 -7.82 2.36
N ARG A 154 11.33 -6.78 3.19
CA ARG A 154 10.17 -6.02 3.69
C ARG A 154 9.51 -5.22 2.57
N LEU A 155 10.32 -4.61 1.69
CA LEU A 155 9.84 -3.93 0.50
C LEU A 155 9.08 -4.88 -0.44
N THR A 156 9.68 -6.02 -0.79
CA THR A 156 9.03 -7.02 -1.65
C THR A 156 7.76 -7.55 -1.02
N LEU A 157 7.77 -7.80 0.30
CA LEU A 157 6.58 -8.22 1.04
C LEU A 157 5.48 -7.16 0.97
N HIS A 158 5.82 -5.89 1.20
CA HIS A 158 4.86 -4.79 1.15
C HIS A 158 4.24 -4.60 -0.23
N LEU A 159 5.05 -4.68 -1.29
CA LEU A 159 4.55 -4.63 -2.67
C LEU A 159 3.66 -5.84 -2.99
N SER A 160 4.08 -7.04 -2.59
CA SER A 160 3.30 -8.27 -2.82
C SER A 160 1.96 -8.23 -2.08
N CYS A 161 1.93 -7.74 -0.83
CA CYS A 161 0.70 -7.51 -0.08
C CYS A 161 -0.20 -6.47 -0.76
N ALA A 162 0.34 -5.36 -1.27
CA ALA A 162 -0.42 -4.35 -2.02
C ALA A 162 -1.08 -4.94 -3.27
N LEU A 163 -0.35 -5.78 -4.01
CA LEU A 163 -0.83 -6.40 -5.24
C LEU A 163 -1.87 -7.50 -4.95
N ALA A 164 -1.68 -8.29 -3.89
CA ALA A 164 -2.68 -9.24 -3.42
C ALA A 164 -3.98 -8.54 -2.99
N LEU A 165 -3.86 -7.41 -2.29
CA LEU A 165 -4.99 -6.56 -1.91
C LEU A 165 -5.71 -6.01 -3.15
N LEU A 166 -4.96 -5.46 -4.12
CA LEU A 166 -5.50 -4.97 -5.39
C LEU A 166 -6.25 -6.08 -6.13
N ALA A 167 -5.64 -7.26 -6.27
CA ALA A 167 -6.23 -8.41 -6.93
C ALA A 167 -7.51 -8.87 -6.24
N ALA A 168 -7.55 -8.92 -4.91
CA ALA A 168 -8.73 -9.30 -4.15
C ALA A 168 -9.89 -8.30 -4.32
N CYS A 169 -9.60 -6.99 -4.29
CA CYS A 169 -10.60 -5.95 -4.57
C CYS A 169 -11.15 -6.04 -5.99
N LEU A 170 -10.28 -6.18 -7.00
CA LEU A 170 -10.67 -6.31 -8.41
C LEU A 170 -11.48 -7.58 -8.65
N TRP A 171 -11.07 -8.70 -8.06
CA TRP A 171 -11.81 -9.96 -8.15
C TRP A 171 -13.24 -9.77 -7.66
N ARG A 172 -13.40 -9.19 -6.47
CA ARG A 172 -14.73 -8.94 -5.90
C ARG A 172 -15.52 -7.93 -6.73
N ALA A 173 -14.89 -6.89 -7.26
CA ALA A 173 -15.56 -5.92 -8.12
C ALA A 173 -16.10 -6.59 -9.40
N PHE A 174 -15.28 -7.43 -10.03
CA PHE A 174 -15.66 -8.16 -11.24
C PHE A 174 -16.72 -9.22 -10.99
N ASP A 175 -16.78 -9.86 -9.82
CA ASP A 175 -17.91 -10.75 -9.46
C ASP A 175 -19.27 -10.03 -9.56
N TYR A 176 -19.33 -8.71 -9.32
CA TYR A 176 -20.57 -7.91 -9.40
C TYR A 176 -20.81 -7.23 -10.76
N LEU A 177 -19.76 -7.05 -11.58
CA LEU A 177 -19.84 -6.44 -12.92
C LEU A 177 -20.04 -7.49 -14.01
N SER A 178 -19.45 -8.65 -13.82
CA SER A 178 -19.48 -9.71 -14.81
C SER A 178 -20.82 -10.43 -14.77
N SER A 179 -21.55 -10.35 -15.88
CA SER A 179 -22.46 -11.41 -16.30
C SER A 179 -21.70 -12.51 -17.06
N MET A 180 -20.35 -12.55 -16.96
CA MET A 180 -19.55 -13.49 -17.72
C MET A 180 -19.80 -14.89 -17.21
N SER A 181 -20.61 -15.62 -17.98
CA SER A 181 -20.50 -17.05 -18.11
C SER A 181 -19.06 -17.35 -18.52
N PHE A 182 -18.21 -17.72 -17.57
CA PHE A 182 -16.94 -18.35 -17.91
C PHE A 182 -17.26 -19.52 -18.85
N PRO A 183 -16.54 -19.69 -19.98
CA PRO A 183 -16.74 -20.86 -20.81
C PRO A 183 -16.56 -22.08 -19.89
N PRO A 184 -17.57 -22.95 -19.74
CA PRO A 184 -17.60 -23.95 -18.68
C PRO A 184 -16.47 -24.98 -18.79
N ASN A 185 -15.75 -24.99 -19.91
CA ASN A 185 -14.72 -25.97 -20.24
C ASN A 185 -13.41 -25.30 -20.67
N LEU A 186 -12.64 -24.76 -19.72
CA LEU A 186 -11.22 -24.49 -19.99
C LEU A 186 -10.51 -25.83 -20.18
N THR A 187 -9.78 -26.00 -21.29
CA THR A 187 -8.99 -27.22 -21.48
C THR A 187 -7.90 -27.34 -20.40
N PRO A 188 -7.46 -28.55 -20.01
CA PRO A 188 -6.38 -28.73 -19.05
C PRO A 188 -5.10 -27.96 -19.43
N ASN A 189 -4.81 -27.84 -20.74
CA ASN A 189 -3.65 -27.10 -21.26
C ASN A 189 -3.81 -25.60 -21.06
N THR A 190 -4.99 -25.04 -21.35
CA THR A 190 -5.29 -23.62 -21.10
C THR A 190 -5.19 -23.30 -19.61
N ARG A 191 -5.73 -24.16 -18.73
CA ARG A 191 -5.61 -23.98 -17.28
C ARG A 191 -4.15 -24.01 -16.81
N ARG A 192 -3.36 -24.97 -17.28
CA ARG A 192 -1.92 -25.06 -16.97
C ARG A 192 -1.17 -23.81 -17.46
N LEU A 193 -1.49 -23.32 -18.65
CA LEU A 193 -0.90 -22.09 -19.18
C LEU A 193 -1.26 -20.88 -18.32
N CYS A 194 -2.53 -20.68 -17.95
CA CYS A 194 -2.95 -19.58 -17.08
C CYS A 194 -2.26 -19.64 -15.71
N VAL A 195 -2.17 -20.82 -15.10
CA VAL A 195 -1.45 -21.01 -13.82
C VAL A 195 0.03 -20.73 -14.01
N GLY A 196 0.65 -21.23 -15.08
CA GLY A 196 2.05 -20.98 -15.40
C GLY A 196 2.35 -19.49 -15.56
N LEU A 197 1.55 -18.77 -16.35
CA LEU A 197 1.68 -17.33 -16.53
C LEU A 197 1.49 -16.57 -15.22
N PHE A 198 0.50 -16.95 -14.40
CA PHE A 198 0.29 -16.34 -13.09
C PHE A 198 1.49 -16.52 -12.16
N VAL A 199 2.03 -17.75 -12.08
CA VAL A 199 3.23 -18.04 -11.28
C VAL A 199 4.43 -17.23 -11.79
N THR A 200 4.63 -17.19 -13.11
CA THR A 200 5.72 -16.40 -13.72
C THR A 200 5.59 -14.91 -13.41
N ILE A 201 4.39 -14.33 -13.47
CA ILE A 201 4.16 -12.92 -13.12
C ILE A 201 4.46 -12.68 -11.64
N CYS A 202 3.99 -13.56 -10.73
CA CYS A 202 4.29 -13.46 -9.30
C CYS A 202 5.80 -13.55 -9.03
N LEU A 203 6.51 -14.47 -9.70
CA LEU A 203 7.96 -14.58 -9.60
C LEU A 203 8.65 -13.33 -10.13
N GLN A 204 8.23 -12.80 -11.28
CA GLN A 204 8.78 -11.57 -11.87
C GLN A 204 8.61 -10.35 -10.96
N ILE A 205 7.45 -10.22 -10.31
CA ILE A 205 7.18 -9.15 -9.35
C ILE A 205 8.06 -9.31 -8.11
N ALA A 206 8.18 -10.55 -7.59
CA ALA A 206 9.00 -10.83 -6.42
C ALA A 206 10.49 -10.55 -6.69
N THR A 207 11.02 -11.02 -7.82
CA THR A 207 12.40 -10.76 -8.24
C THR A 207 12.62 -9.27 -8.49
N GLY A 208 11.69 -8.58 -9.16
CA GLY A 208 11.73 -7.13 -9.35
C GLY A 208 11.78 -6.36 -8.03
N GLY A 209 10.96 -6.74 -7.04
CA GLY A 209 10.99 -6.15 -5.69
C GLY A 209 12.33 -6.36 -4.98
N LEU A 210 12.88 -7.57 -5.06
CA LEU A 210 14.17 -7.92 -4.44
C LEU A 210 15.31 -7.12 -5.06
N VAL A 211 15.39 -7.10 -6.40
CA VAL A 211 16.42 -6.36 -7.15
C VAL A 211 16.30 -4.87 -6.90
N ALA A 212 15.09 -4.33 -6.98
CA ALA A 212 14.90 -2.91 -6.75
C ALA A 212 15.42 -2.56 -5.36
N GLY A 213 15.10 -3.37 -4.35
CA GLY A 213 15.61 -3.21 -2.99
C GLY A 213 17.13 -3.09 -2.92
N LEU A 214 17.88 -3.91 -3.67
CA LEU A 214 19.34 -4.04 -3.61
C LEU A 214 20.14 -2.76 -3.83
N LYS A 215 19.53 -1.68 -4.33
CA LYS A 215 20.22 -0.45 -4.73
C LYS A 215 21.48 -0.79 -5.55
N ALA A 216 21.39 -1.85 -6.37
CA ALA A 216 22.46 -2.35 -7.23
C ALA A 216 22.71 -1.40 -8.39
#